data_AF-A0AAW0YA68-F1
#
_entry.id   AF-A0AAW0YA68-F1
#
_cell.length_a   1.000
_cell.length_b   1.000
_cell.length_c   1.000
_cell.angle_alpha   90.00
_cell.angle_beta   90.00
_cell.angle_gamma   90.00
#
_symmetry.space_group_name_H-M   'P 1'
#
loop_
_entity.id
_entity.type
_entity.pdbx_description
1 polymer ?
#
loop_
_entity_poly.entity_id
_entity_poly.type
_entity_poly.pdbx_seq_one_letter_code
_entity_poly.pdbx_strand_id
1 'polypeptide(L)'
;DENLVETAHRVAWYVSLIPALADMTLFPGACDIWANSEQFLSMLTGDEEEHAVLLTNFFLHLGKTAFLLLGSGIPEGETCYVLTHEDNDMWLVWNASTAQCFGARDAFSPLSAVYMLVNQDNIWANVQKYDDPPRVHFDVQGSGWRPFFSRSQPDPGLPSVQPQQLMFPDVDTKQIDQLKERLEITLRDAIMKWRSTQRTPWNRHAISVLRKLVRGLEEPRATGKVTSPDLTQLATIMTSHKVCGVCVHQGYSSIASVVEAVHSTGVHLTQAPDTEFALALHLKLYPAFIISVWVYVASLVKRV
;
A
#
# COMPACT_ATOMS: atom_id res chain seq x y z
N ASP A 1 -17.05 -16.13 6.74
CA ASP A 1 -16.28 -15.19 7.58
C ASP A 1 -14.80 -15.13 7.22
N GLU A 2 -14.03 -16.22 7.30
CA GLU A 2 -12.59 -16.21 6.97
C GLU A 2 -12.28 -15.72 5.54
N ASN A 3 -13.11 -16.09 4.57
CA ASN A 3 -12.98 -15.64 3.18
C ASN A 3 -13.24 -14.13 3.01
N LEU A 4 -14.13 -13.53 3.80
CA LEU A 4 -14.44 -12.09 3.71
C LEU A 4 -13.32 -11.24 4.30
N VAL A 5 -12.71 -11.68 5.41
CA VAL A 5 -11.54 -11.01 6.00
C VAL A 5 -10.35 -11.06 5.04
N GLU A 6 -10.08 -12.23 4.45
CA GLU A 6 -9.03 -12.34 3.43
C GLU A 6 -9.32 -11.45 2.22
N THR A 7 -10.57 -11.42 1.74
CA THR A 7 -10.99 -10.57 0.62
C THR A 7 -10.79 -9.08 0.96
N ALA A 8 -11.12 -8.64 2.17
CA ALA A 8 -10.90 -7.27 2.61
C ALA A 8 -9.41 -6.88 2.57
N HIS A 9 -8.53 -7.77 3.05
CA HIS A 9 -7.08 -7.55 2.96
C HIS A 9 -6.58 -7.48 1.52
N ARG A 10 -7.09 -8.33 0.62
CA ARG A 10 -6.71 -8.31 -0.80
C ARG A 10 -7.09 -7.01 -1.48
N VAL A 11 -8.27 -6.48 -1.14
CA VAL A 11 -8.73 -5.22 -1.71
C VAL A 11 -7.98 -4.03 -1.11
N ALA A 12 -7.73 -4.01 0.21
CA ALA A 12 -6.87 -3.01 0.83
C ALA A 12 -5.46 -3.02 0.22
N TRP A 13 -4.88 -4.22 0.01
CA TRP A 13 -3.61 -4.39 -0.67
C TRP A 13 -3.64 -3.82 -2.09
N TYR A 14 -4.64 -4.19 -2.88
CA TYR A 14 -4.83 -3.66 -4.23
C TYR A 14 -4.88 -2.13 -4.28
N VAL A 15 -5.65 -1.50 -3.38
CA VAL A 15 -5.75 -0.03 -3.30
C VAL A 15 -4.39 0.59 -2.95
N SER A 16 -3.65 0.02 -2.00
CA SER A 16 -2.32 0.53 -1.60
C SER A 16 -1.24 0.44 -2.69
N LEU A 17 -1.48 -0.31 -3.77
CA LEU A 17 -0.57 -0.41 -4.90
C LEU A 17 -0.73 0.74 -5.90
N ILE A 18 -1.80 1.52 -5.80
CA ILE A 18 -1.97 2.72 -6.62
C ILE A 18 -0.98 3.77 -6.07
N PRO A 19 -0.15 4.38 -6.92
CA PRO A 19 0.80 5.40 -6.48
C PRO A 19 0.11 6.58 -5.78
N ALA A 20 0.62 6.93 -4.60
CA ALA A 20 0.24 8.16 -3.93
C ALA A 20 1.03 9.36 -4.49
N LEU A 21 0.34 10.44 -4.86
CA LEU A 21 0.93 11.70 -5.29
C LEU A 21 0.10 12.86 -4.74
N ALA A 22 0.73 13.71 -3.92
CA ALA A 22 0.02 14.82 -3.28
C ALA A 22 -0.54 15.83 -4.29
N ASP A 23 -1.77 16.27 -4.05
CA ASP A 23 -2.56 17.19 -4.89
C ASP A 23 -1.84 18.50 -5.26
N MET A 24 -1.07 19.05 -4.32
CA MET A 24 -0.25 20.26 -4.52
C MET A 24 0.75 20.14 -5.68
N THR A 25 1.08 18.93 -6.11
CA THR A 25 1.97 18.68 -7.24
C THR A 25 1.24 18.62 -8.59
N LEU A 26 -0.06 18.30 -8.58
CA LEU A 26 -0.89 18.17 -9.78
C LEU A 26 -1.64 19.48 -10.11
N PHE A 27 -2.14 20.19 -9.10
CA PHE A 27 -2.94 21.42 -9.29
C PHE A 27 -2.54 22.57 -8.34
N PRO A 28 -1.41 23.25 -8.59
CA PRO A 28 -0.96 24.34 -7.72
C PRO A 28 -2.00 25.47 -7.63
N GLY A 29 -2.54 25.72 -6.43
CA GLY A 29 -3.48 26.81 -6.16
C GLY A 29 -4.96 26.51 -6.46
N ALA A 30 -5.30 25.26 -6.79
CA ALA A 30 -6.69 24.80 -6.81
C ALA A 30 -7.18 24.47 -5.39
N CYS A 31 -8.50 24.48 -5.19
CA CYS A 31 -9.13 23.81 -4.05
C CYS A 31 -8.84 22.31 -4.18
N ASP A 32 -8.68 21.62 -3.05
CA ASP A 32 -8.64 20.16 -2.97
C ASP A 32 -9.91 19.59 -3.64
N ILE A 33 -9.74 18.73 -4.66
CA ILE A 33 -10.82 18.15 -5.48
C ILE A 33 -10.66 16.64 -5.47
N TRP A 34 -11.59 15.97 -4.81
CA TRP A 34 -11.54 14.51 -4.72
C TRP A 34 -12.08 13.86 -5.98
N ALA A 35 -11.26 13.02 -6.60
CA ALA A 35 -11.68 12.21 -7.74
C ALA A 35 -12.60 11.08 -7.30
N ASN A 36 -13.57 10.72 -8.14
CA ASN A 36 -14.37 9.52 -7.88
C ASN A 36 -13.54 8.24 -8.16
N SER A 37 -14.05 7.08 -7.73
CA SER A 37 -13.32 5.81 -7.84
C SER A 37 -12.95 5.41 -9.28
N GLU A 38 -13.75 5.77 -10.29
CA GLU A 38 -13.42 5.49 -11.70
C GLU A 38 -12.33 6.42 -12.23
N GLN A 39 -12.40 7.71 -11.90
CA GLN A 39 -11.39 8.69 -12.27
C GLN A 39 -10.04 8.33 -11.63
N PHE A 40 -10.03 8.02 -10.33
CA PHE A 40 -8.82 7.60 -9.62
C PHE A 40 -8.17 6.35 -10.25
N LEU A 41 -8.96 5.32 -10.55
CA LEU A 41 -8.48 4.12 -11.24
C LEU A 41 -8.02 4.38 -12.68
N SER A 42 -8.58 5.39 -13.35
CA SER A 42 -8.16 5.79 -14.70
C SER A 42 -6.86 6.59 -14.69
N MET A 43 -6.66 7.42 -13.67
CA MET A 43 -5.44 8.22 -13.49
C MET A 43 -4.27 7.40 -12.94
N LEU A 44 -4.55 6.34 -12.19
CA LEU A 44 -3.55 5.50 -11.50
C LEU A 44 -2.62 6.33 -10.60
N THR A 45 -3.15 7.41 -10.04
CA THR A 45 -2.48 8.31 -9.11
C THR A 45 -3.53 9.13 -8.39
N GLY A 46 -3.28 9.46 -7.12
CA GLY A 46 -4.15 10.23 -6.22
C GLY A 46 -3.53 10.25 -4.83
N ASP A 47 -4.19 10.83 -3.84
CA ASP A 47 -3.67 10.93 -2.47
C ASP A 47 -4.53 10.15 -1.46
N GLU A 48 -4.33 10.40 -0.16
CA GLU A 48 -4.94 9.62 0.92
C GLU A 48 -6.47 9.56 0.81
N GLU A 49 -7.09 10.62 0.34
CA GLU A 49 -8.51 10.82 0.14
C GLU A 49 -9.08 9.84 -0.90
N GLU A 50 -8.53 9.81 -2.13
CA GLU A 50 -9.00 8.88 -3.16
C GLU A 50 -8.80 7.43 -2.77
N HIS A 51 -7.67 7.10 -2.12
CA HIS A 51 -7.40 5.75 -1.65
C HIS A 51 -8.46 5.32 -0.63
N ALA A 52 -8.74 6.16 0.36
CA ALA A 52 -9.71 5.86 1.40
C ALA A 52 -11.15 5.80 0.85
N VAL A 53 -11.52 6.67 -0.08
CA VAL A 53 -12.83 6.63 -0.76
C VAL A 53 -12.98 5.34 -1.57
N LEU A 54 -11.98 4.97 -2.37
CA LEU A 54 -12.01 3.73 -3.16
C LEU A 54 -12.13 2.49 -2.27
N LEU A 55 -11.34 2.42 -1.19
CA LEU A 55 -11.38 1.30 -0.26
C LEU A 55 -12.72 1.23 0.49
N THR A 56 -13.27 2.38 0.90
CA THR A 56 -14.60 2.45 1.52
C THR A 56 -15.67 1.91 0.57
N ASN A 57 -15.67 2.34 -0.68
CA ASN A 57 -16.62 1.86 -1.70
C ASN A 57 -16.51 0.35 -1.93
N PHE A 58 -15.28 -0.20 -1.96
CA PHE A 58 -15.12 -1.63 -2.06
C PHE A 58 -15.65 -2.39 -0.84
N PHE A 59 -15.40 -1.91 0.38
CA PHE A 59 -15.93 -2.54 1.59
C PHE A 59 -17.46 -2.49 1.64
N LEU A 60 -18.07 -1.37 1.24
CA LEU A 60 -19.52 -1.27 1.08
C LEU A 60 -20.04 -2.25 0.04
N HIS A 61 -19.35 -2.41 -1.09
CA HIS A 61 -19.69 -3.40 -2.12
C HIS A 61 -19.58 -4.85 -1.62
N LEU A 62 -18.62 -5.13 -0.74
CA LEU A 62 -18.50 -6.42 -0.05
C LEU A 62 -19.55 -6.64 1.05
N GLY A 63 -20.45 -5.67 1.27
CA GLY A 63 -21.53 -5.74 2.26
C GLY A 63 -21.06 -5.47 3.69
N LYS A 64 -19.87 -4.90 3.90
CA LYS A 64 -19.38 -4.53 5.23
C LYS A 64 -20.00 -3.21 5.68
N THR A 65 -20.18 -3.04 6.98
CA THR A 65 -20.40 -1.73 7.58
C THR A 65 -19.08 -0.96 7.56
N ALA A 66 -18.95 -0.02 6.63
CA ALA A 66 -17.73 0.74 6.39
C ALA A 66 -17.99 2.24 6.40
N PHE A 67 -16.99 3.00 6.86
CA PHE A 67 -16.99 4.45 6.88
C PHE A 67 -15.64 4.97 6.39
N LEU A 68 -15.67 6.02 5.59
CA LEU A 68 -14.53 6.90 5.42
C LEU A 68 -14.32 7.65 6.75
N LEU A 69 -13.10 7.63 7.26
CA LEU A 69 -12.70 8.28 8.51
C LEU A 69 -11.80 9.46 8.20
N LEU A 70 -12.26 10.66 8.56
CA LEU A 70 -11.46 11.89 8.47
C LEU A 70 -10.85 12.19 9.83
N GLY A 71 -9.54 12.41 9.86
CA GLY A 71 -8.81 12.50 11.11
C GLY A 71 -7.41 13.07 10.94
N SER A 72 -6.55 12.77 11.91
CA SER A 72 -5.12 12.98 11.78
C SER A 72 -4.34 11.71 12.07
N GLY A 73 -3.23 11.52 11.38
CA GLY A 73 -2.30 10.40 11.54
C GLY A 73 -0.85 10.87 11.65
N ILE A 74 0.03 9.98 12.11
CA ILE A 74 1.47 10.22 12.17
C ILE A 74 2.17 9.22 11.24
N PRO A 75 2.97 9.69 10.25
CA PRO A 75 3.42 11.06 10.04
C PRO A 75 2.52 11.92 9.13
N GLU A 76 1.37 11.43 8.70
CA GLU A 76 0.59 12.01 7.59
C GLU A 76 0.04 13.42 7.85
N GLY A 77 -0.28 13.78 9.09
CA GLY A 77 -0.99 15.02 9.40
C GLY A 77 -2.50 14.84 9.25
N GLU A 78 -3.20 15.80 8.64
CA GLU A 78 -4.61 15.64 8.27
C GLU A 78 -4.72 14.60 7.14
N THR A 79 -5.60 13.61 7.29
CA THR A 79 -5.59 12.42 6.43
C THR A 79 -6.89 11.62 6.52
N CYS A 80 -7.05 10.67 5.60
CA CYS A 80 -8.19 9.79 5.47
C CYS A 80 -7.83 8.32 5.75
N TYR A 81 -8.64 7.65 6.56
CA TYR A 81 -8.58 6.21 6.84
C TYR A 81 -9.94 5.57 6.51
N VAL A 82 -10.02 4.25 6.58
CA VAL A 82 -11.30 3.53 6.47
C VAL A 82 -11.58 2.78 7.75
N LEU A 83 -12.78 2.93 8.29
CA LEU A 83 -13.26 2.25 9.49
C LEU A 83 -14.24 1.15 9.09
N THR A 84 -14.06 -0.07 9.57
CA THR A 84 -15.05 -1.14 9.45
C THR A 84 -15.53 -1.63 10.81
N HIS A 85 -16.80 -2.02 10.88
CA HIS A 85 -17.36 -2.74 12.02
C HIS A 85 -17.49 -4.22 11.64
N GLU A 86 -16.86 -5.09 12.43
CA GLU A 86 -16.87 -6.53 12.22
C GLU A 86 -17.94 -7.21 13.09
N ASP A 87 -18.40 -8.40 12.69
CA ASP A 87 -19.50 -9.13 13.35
C ASP A 87 -19.26 -9.48 14.83
N ASN A 88 -18.00 -9.48 15.26
CA ASN A 88 -17.59 -9.70 16.64
C ASN A 88 -17.55 -8.41 17.48
N ASP A 89 -18.21 -7.36 17.01
CA ASP A 89 -18.28 -6.03 17.63
C ASP A 89 -16.91 -5.33 17.73
N MET A 90 -15.95 -5.73 16.89
CA MET A 90 -14.66 -5.06 16.78
C MET A 90 -14.68 -3.99 15.70
N TRP A 91 -14.07 -2.86 16.01
CA TRP A 91 -13.82 -1.78 15.08
C TRP A 91 -12.40 -1.89 14.54
N LEU A 92 -12.26 -1.90 13.23
CA LEU A 92 -10.97 -1.97 12.53
C LEU A 92 -10.72 -0.69 11.75
N VAL A 93 -9.50 -0.16 11.86
CA VAL A 93 -9.01 1.01 11.15
C VAL A 93 -8.02 0.56 10.09
N TRP A 94 -8.28 0.94 8.85
CA TRP A 94 -7.51 0.58 7.67
C TRP A 94 -6.83 1.83 7.11
N ASN A 95 -5.51 1.77 6.96
CA ASN A 95 -4.77 2.75 6.20
C ASN A 95 -4.77 2.31 4.73
N ALA A 96 -5.49 3.04 3.88
CA ALA A 96 -5.69 2.67 2.48
C ALA A 96 -4.39 2.73 1.66
N SER A 97 -3.47 3.63 2.02
CA SER A 97 -2.18 3.84 1.35
C SER A 97 -1.15 2.75 1.66
N THR A 98 -1.30 2.02 2.76
CA THR A 98 -0.33 0.99 3.21
C THR A 98 -0.93 -0.42 3.33
N ALA A 99 -2.25 -0.53 3.19
CA ALA A 99 -3.05 -1.73 3.46
C ALA A 99 -2.93 -2.29 4.88
N GLN A 100 -2.40 -1.50 5.83
CA GLN A 100 -2.32 -1.93 7.22
C GLN A 100 -3.69 -1.82 7.89
N CYS A 101 -4.00 -2.83 8.70
CA CYS A 101 -5.23 -2.93 9.47
C CYS A 101 -4.86 -2.96 10.96
N PHE A 102 -5.55 -2.14 11.74
CA PHE A 102 -5.35 -2.00 13.18
C PHE A 102 -6.69 -2.14 13.89
N GLY A 103 -6.69 -2.66 15.12
CA GLY A 103 -7.84 -2.45 15.98
C GLY A 103 -8.00 -0.96 16.27
N ALA A 104 -9.23 -0.45 16.38
CA ALA A 104 -9.47 0.97 16.63
C ALA A 104 -8.87 1.50 17.96
N ARG A 105 -8.54 0.58 18.89
CA ARG A 105 -7.86 0.88 20.16
C ARG A 105 -6.40 0.44 20.19
N ASP A 106 -5.84 0.04 19.05
CA ASP A 106 -4.45 -0.40 18.95
C ASP A 106 -3.51 0.80 19.10
N ALA A 107 -2.60 0.72 20.07
CA ALA A 107 -1.62 1.76 20.34
C ALA A 107 -0.54 1.89 19.25
N PHE A 108 -0.42 0.90 18.36
CA PHE A 108 0.46 0.93 17.19
C PHE A 108 -0.22 1.51 15.95
N SER A 109 -1.50 1.85 16.02
CA SER A 109 -2.17 2.55 14.93
C SER A 109 -1.54 3.94 14.75
N PRO A 110 -1.21 4.35 13.51
CA PRO A 110 -0.72 5.70 13.23
C PRO A 110 -1.81 6.78 13.40
N LEU A 111 -3.10 6.39 13.47
CA LEU A 111 -4.22 7.32 13.64
C LEU A 111 -4.16 7.98 15.02
N SER A 112 -4.03 9.31 15.05
CA SER A 112 -3.92 10.10 16.28
C SER A 112 -5.22 10.77 16.69
N ALA A 113 -6.10 11.13 15.75
CA ALA A 113 -7.39 11.74 16.06
C ALA A 113 -8.47 11.40 15.02
N VAL A 114 -9.74 11.41 15.45
CA VAL A 114 -10.94 11.10 14.67
C VAL A 114 -11.89 12.28 14.71
N TYR A 115 -12.15 12.87 13.55
CA TYR A 115 -12.98 14.07 13.43
C TYR A 115 -14.35 13.78 12.83
N MET A 116 -14.39 13.00 11.74
CA MET A 116 -15.65 12.70 11.05
C MET A 116 -15.68 11.26 10.53
N LEU A 117 -16.88 10.72 10.43
CA LEU A 117 -17.18 9.49 9.72
C LEU A 117 -18.16 9.78 8.60
N VAL A 118 -17.94 9.18 7.43
CA VAL A 118 -18.80 9.36 6.25
C VAL A 118 -19.09 8.01 5.64
N ASN A 119 -20.34 7.74 5.30
CA ASN A 119 -20.72 6.58 4.49
C ASN A 119 -21.78 6.98 3.45
N GLN A 120 -22.38 5.99 2.78
CA GLN A 120 -23.43 6.20 1.78
C GLN A 120 -24.73 6.81 2.33
N ASP A 121 -24.92 6.81 3.66
CA ASP A 121 -26.16 7.25 4.32
C ASP A 121 -26.04 8.66 4.93
N ASN A 122 -24.87 9.01 5.49
CA ASN A 122 -24.70 10.29 6.19
C ASN A 122 -23.23 10.68 6.40
N ILE A 123 -23.06 11.88 6.94
CA ILE A 123 -21.82 12.41 7.49
C ILE A 123 -22.03 12.64 8.98
N TRP A 124 -21.11 12.18 9.82
CA TRP A 124 -21.17 12.35 11.27
C TRP A 124 -19.92 13.06 11.77
N ALA A 125 -20.12 14.19 12.46
CA ALA A 125 -19.05 14.88 13.17
C ALA A 125 -18.89 14.33 14.60
N ASN A 126 -17.65 14.08 15.02
CA ASN A 126 -17.33 13.67 16.37
C ASN A 126 -17.57 14.86 17.33
N VAL A 127 -18.50 14.68 18.28
CA VAL A 127 -18.81 15.68 19.33
C VAL A 127 -18.50 15.14 20.73
N GLN A 128 -17.73 14.05 20.80
CA GLN A 128 -17.24 13.50 22.07
C GLN A 128 -16.20 14.41 22.70
N LYS A 129 -15.92 14.18 24.00
CA LYS A 129 -14.88 14.92 24.73
C LYS A 129 -13.46 14.69 24.19
N TYR A 130 -13.26 13.52 23.57
CA TYR A 130 -11.96 13.05 23.09
C TYR A 130 -12.09 12.66 21.62
N ASP A 131 -11.01 12.86 20.89
CA ASP A 131 -10.85 12.54 19.47
C ASP A 131 -9.81 11.45 19.22
N ASP A 132 -8.99 11.07 20.21
CA ASP A 132 -8.05 9.96 20.05
C ASP A 132 -8.77 8.61 19.95
N PRO A 133 -8.36 7.73 19.01
CA PRO A 133 -9.08 6.49 18.71
C PRO A 133 -9.38 5.59 19.92
N PRO A 134 -8.48 5.40 20.91
CA PRO A 134 -8.78 4.55 22.07
C PRO A 134 -9.94 5.06 22.94
N ARG A 135 -10.20 6.37 22.98
CA ARG A 135 -11.25 7.01 23.79
C ARG A 135 -12.51 7.37 23.00
N VAL A 136 -12.47 7.24 21.67
CA VAL A 136 -13.63 7.44 20.79
C VAL A 136 -14.54 6.22 20.83
N HIS A 137 -15.84 6.45 20.99
CA HIS A 137 -16.88 5.44 20.79
C HIS A 137 -17.36 5.56 19.35
N PHE A 138 -17.10 4.56 18.52
CA PHE A 138 -17.33 4.61 17.07
C PHE A 138 -18.78 4.34 16.63
N ASP A 139 -19.67 4.00 17.56
CA ASP A 139 -21.10 3.82 17.24
C ASP A 139 -21.76 5.16 16.89
N VAL A 140 -22.00 5.38 15.59
CA VAL A 140 -22.62 6.58 15.02
C VAL A 140 -24.08 6.79 15.43
N GLN A 141 -24.75 5.77 15.99
CA GLN A 141 -26.10 5.90 16.54
C GLN A 141 -26.10 6.45 17.98
N GLY A 142 -24.93 6.48 18.64
CA GLY A 142 -24.76 7.03 19.97
C GLY A 142 -24.77 8.56 20.01
N SER A 143 -24.78 9.11 21.23
CA SER A 143 -24.79 10.57 21.45
C SER A 143 -23.45 11.27 21.14
N GLY A 144 -22.40 10.50 20.82
CA GLY A 144 -21.06 11.01 20.51
C GLY A 144 -20.92 11.55 19.09
N TRP A 145 -21.91 11.34 18.24
CA TRP A 145 -21.87 11.69 16.83
C TRP A 145 -23.02 12.60 16.45
N ARG A 146 -22.70 13.71 15.78
CA ARG A 146 -23.71 14.64 15.26
C ARG A 146 -23.87 14.41 13.75
N PRO A 147 -25.03 13.90 13.30
CA PRO A 147 -25.26 13.69 11.88
C PRO A 147 -25.49 15.02 11.16
N PHE A 148 -25.02 15.11 9.91
CA PHE A 148 -25.25 16.24 9.02
C PHE A 148 -26.70 16.26 8.54
N PHE A 149 -27.17 15.12 8.00
CA PHE A 149 -28.57 14.93 7.67
C PHE A 149 -29.34 14.41 8.89
N SER A 150 -30.43 15.09 9.22
CA SER A 150 -31.23 14.83 10.42
C SER A 150 -32.72 14.99 10.11
N ARG A 151 -33.60 14.69 11.06
CA ARG A 151 -35.05 14.91 10.88
C ARG A 151 -35.39 16.38 10.60
N SER A 152 -34.62 17.32 11.13
CA SER A 152 -34.78 18.76 10.90
C SER A 152 -34.16 19.25 9.60
N GLN A 153 -33.16 18.52 9.08
CA GLN A 153 -32.46 18.81 7.84
C GLN A 153 -32.29 17.49 7.07
N PRO A 154 -33.34 16.99 6.42
CA PRO A 154 -33.29 15.71 5.74
C PRO A 154 -32.33 15.77 4.56
N ASP A 155 -31.83 14.60 4.17
CA ASP A 155 -31.06 14.46 2.94
C ASP A 155 -31.90 14.95 1.75
N PRO A 156 -31.42 15.92 0.96
CA PRO A 156 -32.09 16.37 -0.26
C PRO A 156 -32.19 15.29 -1.34
N GLY A 157 -31.57 14.11 -1.17
CA GLY A 157 -31.59 13.01 -2.12
C GLY A 157 -30.62 13.23 -3.27
N LEU A 158 -29.43 13.75 -2.96
CA LEU A 158 -28.39 13.98 -3.97
C LEU A 158 -27.89 12.63 -4.51
N PRO A 159 -27.79 12.47 -5.85
CA PRO A 159 -27.23 11.25 -6.40
C PRO A 159 -25.73 11.17 -6.09
N SER A 160 -25.26 9.94 -5.84
CA SER A 160 -23.82 9.70 -5.70
C SER A 160 -23.08 10.00 -7.02
N VAL A 161 -21.90 10.60 -6.91
CA VAL A 161 -20.95 10.76 -8.02
C VAL A 161 -20.10 9.51 -8.24
N GLN A 162 -20.20 8.52 -7.35
CA GLN A 162 -19.51 7.24 -7.48
C GLN A 162 -20.26 6.35 -8.49
N PRO A 163 -19.53 5.70 -9.41
CA PRO A 163 -20.13 4.79 -10.37
C PRO A 163 -20.69 3.54 -9.67
N GLN A 164 -21.79 3.00 -10.18
CA GLN A 164 -22.38 1.77 -9.64
C GLN A 164 -21.52 0.53 -9.90
N GLN A 165 -20.73 0.55 -10.98
CA GLN A 165 -19.83 -0.53 -11.38
C GLN A 165 -18.52 0.06 -11.89
N LEU A 166 -17.40 -0.56 -11.51
CA LEU A 166 -16.07 -0.22 -11.99
C LEU A 166 -15.67 -1.19 -13.10
N MET A 167 -15.20 -0.65 -14.22
CA MET A 167 -14.76 -1.44 -15.36
C MET A 167 -13.26 -1.67 -15.30
N PHE A 168 -12.85 -2.94 -15.32
CA PHE A 168 -11.44 -3.33 -15.35
C PHE A 168 -11.13 -3.93 -16.72
N PRO A 169 -10.49 -3.17 -17.64
CA PRO A 169 -10.13 -3.71 -18.94
C PRO A 169 -9.06 -4.79 -18.82
N ASP A 170 -9.09 -5.76 -19.73
CA ASP A 170 -8.07 -6.78 -19.83
C ASP A 170 -6.71 -6.17 -20.16
N VAL A 171 -5.67 -6.68 -19.50
CA VAL A 171 -4.29 -6.22 -19.67
C VAL A 171 -3.50 -7.23 -20.49
N ASP A 172 -2.75 -6.74 -21.49
CA ASP A 172 -1.81 -7.55 -22.24
C ASP A 172 -0.59 -7.93 -21.38
N THR A 173 -0.57 -9.20 -20.97
CA THR A 173 0.54 -9.79 -20.18
C THR A 173 1.92 -9.65 -20.84
N LYS A 174 2.01 -9.50 -22.17
CA LYS A 174 3.29 -9.27 -22.86
C LYS A 174 3.93 -7.94 -22.47
N GLN A 175 3.12 -6.92 -22.19
CA GLN A 175 3.63 -5.63 -21.74
C GLN A 175 4.31 -5.74 -20.37
N ILE A 176 3.82 -6.63 -19.50
CA ILE A 176 4.42 -6.90 -18.20
C ILE A 176 5.76 -7.61 -18.32
N ASP A 177 5.87 -8.59 -19.21
CA ASP A 177 7.14 -9.28 -19.45
C ASP A 177 8.20 -8.32 -20.01
N GLN A 178 7.82 -7.45 -20.95
CA GLN A 178 8.70 -6.40 -21.49
C GLN A 178 9.11 -5.39 -20.42
N LEU A 179 8.17 -4.95 -19.59
CA LEU A 179 8.46 -4.03 -18.48
C LEU A 179 9.44 -4.66 -17.49
N LYS A 180 9.22 -5.92 -17.14
CA LYS A 180 10.08 -6.67 -16.22
C LYS A 180 11.51 -6.80 -16.74
N GLU A 181 11.67 -7.16 -18.01
CA GLU A 181 12.99 -7.25 -18.65
C GLU A 181 13.69 -5.89 -18.63
N ARG A 182 13.00 -4.83 -19.06
CA ARG A 182 13.52 -3.47 -19.10
C ARG A 182 13.92 -2.97 -17.72
N LEU A 183 13.12 -3.25 -16.69
CA LEU A 183 13.37 -2.86 -15.31
C LEU A 183 14.58 -3.63 -14.73
N GLU A 184 14.68 -4.94 -14.98
CA GLU A 184 15.81 -5.76 -14.53
C GLU A 184 17.14 -5.30 -15.16
N ILE A 185 17.15 -4.95 -16.46
CA ILE A 185 18.32 -4.38 -17.13
C ILE A 185 18.67 -3.02 -16.53
N THR A 186 17.69 -2.12 -16.44
CA THR A 186 17.91 -0.74 -15.98
C THR A 186 18.43 -0.70 -14.54
N LEU A 187 17.91 -1.54 -13.65
CA LEU A 187 18.36 -1.62 -12.25
C LEU A 187 19.80 -2.15 -12.14
N ARG A 188 20.17 -3.16 -12.96
CA ARG A 188 21.55 -3.66 -13.00
C ARG A 188 22.51 -2.60 -13.50
N ASP A 189 22.16 -1.93 -14.58
CA ASP A 189 22.98 -0.87 -15.17
C ASP A 189 23.13 0.32 -14.22
N ALA A 190 22.05 0.68 -13.50
CA ALA A 190 22.08 1.73 -12.48
C ALA A 190 23.08 1.37 -11.36
N ILE A 191 23.04 0.16 -10.81
CA ILE A 191 23.97 -0.28 -9.76
C ILE A 191 25.42 -0.27 -10.27
N MET A 192 25.67 -0.72 -11.50
CA MET A 192 27.00 -0.64 -12.10
C MET A 192 27.47 0.80 -12.28
N LYS A 193 26.58 1.71 -12.69
CA LYS A 193 26.86 3.14 -12.87
C LYS A 193 27.19 3.82 -11.54
N TRP A 194 26.44 3.52 -10.47
CA TRP A 194 26.71 4.05 -9.13
C TRP A 194 28.05 3.58 -8.58
N ARG A 195 28.54 2.42 -9.04
CA ARG A 195 29.83 1.81 -8.67
C ARG A 195 30.87 1.94 -9.78
N SER A 196 30.93 3.09 -10.46
CA SER A 196 31.78 3.30 -11.65
C SER A 196 33.27 2.97 -11.47
N THR A 197 33.80 3.00 -10.24
CA THR A 197 35.20 2.70 -9.92
C THR A 197 35.48 1.25 -9.51
N GLN A 198 34.43 0.43 -9.32
CA GLN A 198 34.54 -0.93 -8.77
C GLN A 198 33.84 -1.95 -9.66
N ARG A 199 34.35 -3.18 -9.68
CA ARG A 199 33.62 -4.29 -10.32
C ARG A 199 32.35 -4.61 -9.54
N THR A 200 31.30 -4.97 -10.27
CA THR A 200 29.99 -5.37 -9.73
C THR A 200 29.66 -6.79 -10.22
N PRO A 201 30.35 -7.83 -9.73
CA PRO A 201 30.09 -9.20 -10.14
C PRO A 201 28.72 -9.67 -9.63
N TRP A 202 27.94 -10.33 -10.49
CA TRP A 202 26.59 -10.80 -10.15
C TRP A 202 26.59 -12.27 -9.74
N ASN A 203 26.22 -12.56 -8.49
CA ASN A 203 26.11 -13.92 -7.97
C ASN A 203 24.81 -14.58 -8.47
N ARG A 204 24.93 -15.44 -9.49
CA ARG A 204 23.79 -16.11 -10.13
C ARG A 204 23.00 -17.03 -9.18
N HIS A 205 23.69 -17.69 -8.25
CA HIS A 205 23.04 -18.58 -7.28
C HIS A 205 22.17 -17.77 -6.30
N ALA A 206 22.73 -16.70 -5.73
CA ALA A 206 22.00 -15.78 -4.87
C ALA A 206 20.80 -15.14 -5.59
N ILE A 207 20.96 -14.70 -6.85
CA ILE A 207 19.85 -14.17 -7.66
C ILE A 207 18.72 -15.20 -7.78
N SER A 208 19.03 -16.47 -8.02
CA SER A 208 18.03 -17.54 -8.14
C SER A 208 17.26 -17.76 -6.82
N VAL A 209 17.98 -17.79 -5.69
CA VAL A 209 17.39 -17.93 -4.35
C VAL A 209 16.50 -16.74 -4.01
N LEU A 210 17.02 -15.51 -4.17
CA LEU A 210 16.27 -14.29 -3.89
C LEU A 210 15.03 -14.17 -4.78
N ARG A 211 15.09 -14.60 -6.05
CA ARG A 211 13.93 -14.60 -6.95
C ARG A 211 12.79 -15.49 -6.48
N LYS A 212 13.09 -16.63 -5.84
CA LYS A 212 12.06 -17.48 -5.22
C LYS A 212 11.46 -16.80 -3.99
N LEU A 213 12.31 -16.18 -3.17
CA LEU A 213 11.89 -15.48 -1.96
C LEU A 213 10.94 -14.33 -2.27
N VAL A 214 11.30 -13.40 -3.16
CA VAL A 214 10.43 -12.24 -3.48
C VAL A 214 9.08 -12.63 -4.07
N ARG A 215 9.02 -13.74 -4.83
CA ARG A 215 7.74 -14.27 -5.34
C ARG A 215 6.84 -14.76 -4.23
N GLY A 216 7.41 -15.28 -3.15
CA GLY A 216 6.67 -15.78 -2.00
C GLY A 216 6.18 -14.68 -1.04
N LEU A 217 6.58 -13.41 -1.24
CA LEU A 217 6.18 -12.30 -0.36
C LEU A 217 4.84 -11.68 -0.72
N GLU A 218 4.43 -11.77 -1.99
CA GLU A 218 3.19 -11.14 -2.49
C GLU A 218 1.94 -11.71 -1.82
N GLU A 219 1.80 -13.04 -1.79
CA GLU A 219 0.58 -13.69 -1.33
C GLU A 219 0.29 -13.50 0.16
N PRO A 220 1.26 -13.66 1.08
CA PRO A 220 1.05 -13.37 2.50
C PRO A 220 0.66 -11.91 2.74
N ARG A 221 1.28 -10.99 1.99
CA ARG A 221 1.04 -9.55 2.14
C ARG A 221 -0.36 -9.18 1.64
N ALA A 222 -0.77 -9.71 0.48
CA ALA A 222 -2.09 -9.49 -0.09
C ALA A 222 -3.22 -10.08 0.77
N THR A 223 -2.96 -11.14 1.52
CA THR A 223 -3.98 -11.82 2.35
C THR A 223 -3.99 -11.35 3.81
N GLY A 224 -3.03 -10.51 4.22
CA GLY A 224 -2.83 -10.15 5.63
C GLY A 224 -2.35 -11.31 6.51
N LYS A 225 -1.99 -12.46 5.92
CA LYS A 225 -1.57 -13.65 6.66
C LYS A 225 -0.14 -13.47 7.16
N VAL A 226 0.05 -13.64 8.47
CA VAL A 226 1.37 -13.64 9.11
C VAL A 226 2.04 -14.99 8.83
N THR A 227 2.67 -15.13 7.66
CA THR A 227 3.52 -16.28 7.35
C THR A 227 4.98 -15.85 7.25
N SER A 228 5.86 -16.53 7.97
CA SER A 228 7.30 -16.33 7.83
C SER A 228 7.76 -16.83 6.45
N PRO A 229 8.55 -16.04 5.69
CA PRO A 229 9.11 -16.52 4.44
C PRO A 229 10.04 -17.71 4.69
N ASP A 230 10.10 -18.66 3.76
CA ASP A 230 11.09 -19.74 3.81
C ASP A 230 12.49 -19.16 3.52
N LEU A 231 13.30 -19.04 4.57
CA LEU A 231 14.65 -18.51 4.52
C LEU A 231 15.72 -19.61 4.41
N THR A 232 15.35 -20.88 4.26
CA THR A 232 16.30 -22.02 4.33
C THR A 232 17.43 -21.91 3.29
N GLN A 233 17.07 -21.58 2.04
CA GLN A 233 18.07 -21.40 0.97
C GLN A 233 18.92 -20.15 1.18
N LEU A 234 18.35 -19.06 1.72
CA LEU A 234 19.10 -17.85 2.04
C LEU A 234 20.07 -18.09 3.20
N ALA A 235 19.63 -18.80 4.25
CA ALA A 235 20.45 -19.20 5.38
C ALA A 235 21.64 -20.06 4.92
N THR A 236 21.44 -20.93 3.91
CA THR A 236 22.52 -21.71 3.29
C THR A 236 23.56 -20.81 2.61
N ILE A 237 23.16 -19.75 1.92
CA ILE A 237 24.11 -18.76 1.37
C ILE A 237 24.84 -18.03 2.50
N MET A 238 24.13 -17.69 3.58
CA MET A 238 24.69 -16.97 4.73
C MET A 238 25.74 -17.77 5.52
N THR A 239 25.85 -19.09 5.32
CA THR A 239 26.95 -19.89 5.92
C THR A 239 28.30 -19.61 5.25
N SER A 240 28.30 -19.38 3.93
CA SER A 240 29.51 -19.14 3.14
C SER A 240 29.78 -17.65 2.87
N HIS A 241 28.74 -16.82 2.92
CA HIS A 241 28.83 -15.38 2.67
C HIS A 241 28.26 -14.58 3.83
N LYS A 242 28.82 -13.39 4.08
CA LYS A 242 28.14 -12.31 4.78
C LYS A 242 27.22 -11.63 3.76
N VAL A 243 25.91 -11.73 3.99
CA VAL A 243 24.88 -11.16 3.10
C VAL A 243 24.30 -9.91 3.77
N CYS A 244 24.37 -8.78 3.08
CA CYS A 244 23.68 -7.55 3.45
C CYS A 244 22.72 -7.20 2.32
N GLY A 245 21.41 -7.34 2.55
CA GLY A 245 20.41 -7.07 1.52
C GLY A 245 19.11 -6.54 2.08
N VAL A 246 18.37 -5.86 1.21
CA VAL A 246 17.12 -5.17 1.50
C VAL A 246 16.10 -5.59 0.45
N CYS A 247 14.88 -5.86 0.91
CA CYS A 247 13.73 -6.06 0.04
C CYS A 247 12.91 -4.77 0.01
N VAL A 248 12.76 -4.21 -1.18
CA VAL A 248 11.95 -3.02 -1.45
C VAL A 248 10.63 -3.48 -2.09
N HIS A 249 9.53 -2.90 -1.63
CA HIS A 249 8.20 -3.08 -2.20
C HIS A 249 7.59 -1.71 -2.46
N GLN A 250 6.93 -1.56 -3.62
CA GLN A 250 6.10 -0.40 -3.95
C GLN A 250 5.10 -0.75 -5.07
N GLY A 251 4.05 0.08 -5.19
CA GLY A 251 3.28 0.20 -6.43
C GLY A 251 4.15 0.75 -7.57
N TYR A 252 3.93 0.26 -8.79
CA TYR A 252 4.63 0.77 -9.97
C TYR A 252 4.08 2.12 -10.42
N SER A 253 4.92 3.15 -10.40
CA SER A 253 4.63 4.47 -10.99
C SER A 253 5.51 4.74 -12.22
N SER A 254 6.82 4.50 -12.09
CA SER A 254 7.78 4.65 -13.17
C SER A 254 9.05 3.84 -12.91
N ILE A 255 9.84 3.59 -13.97
CA ILE A 255 11.18 2.99 -13.82
C ILE A 255 12.07 3.86 -12.93
N ALA A 256 12.00 5.18 -13.06
CA ALA A 256 12.80 6.11 -12.28
C ALA A 256 12.52 5.99 -10.77
N SER A 257 11.24 5.90 -10.39
CA SER A 257 10.84 5.70 -8.99
C SER A 257 11.40 4.41 -8.40
N VAL A 258 11.31 3.29 -9.14
CA VAL A 258 11.87 2.01 -8.66
C VAL A 258 13.40 2.07 -8.56
N VAL A 259 14.06 2.73 -9.51
CA VAL A 259 15.53 2.94 -9.47
C VAL A 259 15.93 3.77 -8.26
N GLU A 260 15.18 4.84 -7.95
CA GLU A 260 15.40 5.69 -6.78
C GLU A 260 15.19 4.91 -5.47
N ALA A 261 14.11 4.13 -5.36
CA ALA A 261 13.87 3.31 -4.18
C ALA A 261 15.00 2.30 -3.94
N VAL A 262 15.52 1.67 -5.01
CA VAL A 262 16.69 0.78 -4.93
C VAL A 262 17.96 1.54 -4.57
N HIS A 263 18.16 2.76 -5.10
CA HIS A 263 19.30 3.61 -4.75
C HIS A 263 19.31 3.94 -3.25
N SER A 264 18.16 4.34 -2.71
CA SER A 264 17.98 4.72 -1.31
C SER A 264 18.25 3.59 -0.31
N THR A 265 18.28 2.33 -0.74
CA THR A 265 18.71 1.20 0.12
C THR A 265 20.17 1.27 0.54
N GLY A 266 21.02 2.01 -0.19
CA GLY A 266 22.44 2.13 0.09
C GLY A 266 23.26 0.84 -0.10
N VAL A 267 22.67 -0.27 -0.58
CA VAL A 267 23.39 -1.55 -0.75
C VAL A 267 24.59 -1.42 -1.70
N HIS A 268 24.50 -0.53 -2.70
CA HIS A 268 25.56 -0.25 -3.65
C HIS A 268 26.79 0.46 -3.03
N LEU A 269 26.65 1.06 -1.84
CA LEU A 269 27.71 1.84 -1.16
C LEU A 269 28.76 0.98 -0.46
N THR A 270 28.55 -0.33 -0.35
CA THR A 270 29.51 -1.25 0.27
C THR A 270 30.91 -1.12 -0.32
N GLN A 271 31.92 -1.03 0.56
CA GLN A 271 33.33 -0.89 0.21
C GLN A 271 34.15 -2.16 0.49
N ALA A 272 33.48 -3.27 0.86
CA ALA A 272 34.19 -4.50 1.15
C ALA A 272 34.86 -5.06 -0.13
N PRO A 273 36.12 -5.56 -0.03
CA PRO A 273 36.80 -6.17 -1.17
C PRO A 273 36.05 -7.41 -1.65
N ASP A 274 36.17 -7.72 -2.94
CA ASP A 274 35.58 -8.90 -3.59
C ASP A 274 34.06 -9.06 -3.36
N THR A 275 33.35 -7.95 -3.18
CA THR A 275 31.89 -7.96 -3.02
C THR A 275 31.20 -8.40 -4.30
N GLU A 276 30.31 -9.39 -4.19
CA GLU A 276 29.35 -9.80 -5.21
C GLU A 276 27.97 -9.19 -4.94
N PHE A 277 27.17 -9.05 -5.99
CA PHE A 277 25.83 -8.49 -5.93
C PHE A 277 24.78 -9.49 -6.39
N ALA A 278 23.58 -9.37 -5.84
CA ALA A 278 22.41 -10.09 -6.30
C ALA A 278 21.23 -9.12 -6.38
N LEU A 279 20.52 -9.17 -7.51
CA LEU A 279 19.29 -8.43 -7.75
C LEU A 279 18.22 -9.40 -8.24
N ALA A 280 17.09 -9.44 -7.54
CA ALA A 280 15.92 -10.21 -7.93
C ALA A 280 14.68 -9.30 -8.01
N LEU A 281 13.91 -9.48 -9.08
CA LEU A 281 12.71 -8.71 -9.37
C LEU A 281 11.50 -9.64 -9.49
N HIS A 282 10.38 -9.25 -8.87
CA HIS A 282 9.07 -9.84 -9.10
C HIS A 282 8.03 -8.74 -9.34
N LEU A 283 7.29 -8.87 -10.45
CA LEU A 283 6.12 -8.06 -10.75
C LEU A 283 4.88 -8.93 -10.62
N LYS A 284 3.87 -8.43 -9.92
CA LYS A 284 2.52 -9.01 -9.88
C LYS A 284 1.54 -8.00 -10.46
N LEU A 285 0.85 -8.41 -11.52
CA LEU A 285 -0.19 -7.62 -12.18
C LEU A 285 -1.54 -7.82 -11.47
N TYR A 286 -2.25 -6.71 -11.29
CA TYR A 286 -3.62 -6.59 -10.81
C TYR A 286 -4.52 -5.96 -11.88
N PRO A 287 -5.85 -5.96 -11.70
CA PRO A 287 -6.78 -5.23 -12.57
C PRO A 287 -6.36 -3.76 -12.81
N ALA A 288 -6.83 -3.15 -13.90
CA ALA A 288 -6.49 -1.77 -14.29
C ALA A 288 -4.98 -1.47 -14.46
N PHE A 289 -4.16 -2.47 -14.81
CA PHE A 289 -2.71 -2.30 -14.99
C PHE A 289 -1.96 -1.85 -13.71
N ILE A 290 -2.53 -2.11 -12.54
CA ILE A 290 -1.84 -1.88 -11.27
C ILE A 290 -0.81 -2.99 -11.05
N ILE A 291 0.41 -2.62 -10.68
CA ILE A 291 1.54 -3.57 -10.59
C ILE A 291 2.20 -3.43 -9.23
N SER A 292 2.25 -4.55 -8.49
CA SER A 292 3.09 -4.69 -7.31
C SER A 292 4.52 -5.03 -7.72
N VAL A 293 5.48 -4.22 -7.27
CA VAL A 293 6.91 -4.34 -7.61
C VAL A 293 7.70 -4.76 -6.37
N TRP A 294 8.34 -5.92 -6.43
CA TRP A 294 9.28 -6.38 -5.40
C TRP A 294 10.69 -6.42 -5.96
N VAL A 295 11.61 -5.71 -5.31
CA VAL A 295 13.04 -5.75 -5.63
C VAL A 295 13.83 -6.18 -4.40
N TYR A 296 14.56 -7.28 -4.52
CA TYR A 296 15.56 -7.65 -3.52
C TYR A 296 16.93 -7.34 -4.08
N VAL A 297 17.65 -6.45 -3.40
CA VAL A 297 19.03 -6.09 -3.70
C VAL A 297 19.93 -6.52 -2.54
N ALA A 298 21.02 -7.21 -2.83
CA ALA A 298 21.95 -7.69 -1.83
C ALA A 298 23.41 -7.57 -2.29
N SER A 299 24.27 -7.34 -1.30
CA SER A 299 25.72 -7.48 -1.39
C SER A 299 26.14 -8.73 -0.61
N LEU A 300 27.11 -9.46 -1.16
CA LEU A 300 27.62 -10.71 -0.62
C LEU A 300 29.15 -10.64 -0.55
N VAL A 301 29.71 -10.94 0.62
CA VAL A 301 31.15 -11.02 0.83
C VAL A 301 31.46 -12.42 1.35
N LYS A 302 32.39 -13.14 0.73
CA LYS A 302 32.78 -14.48 1.20
C LYS A 302 33.31 -14.40 2.64
N ARG A 303 32.88 -15.33 3.49
CA ARG A 303 33.45 -15.47 4.82
C ARG A 303 34.84 -16.08 4.68
N VAL A 304 35.82 -15.50 5.39
CA VAL A 304 37.17 -16.04 5.56
C VAL A 304 37.15 -17.07 6.68
#